data_AF-A0A7N2KZG3-F1
#
_entry.id   AF-A0A7N2KZG3-F1
#
_cell.length_a   1.000
_cell.length_b   1.000
_cell.length_c   1.000
_cell.angle_alpha   90.00
_cell.angle_beta   90.00
_cell.angle_gamma   90.00
#
_symmetry.space_group_name_H-M   'P 1'
#
loop_
_entity.id
_entity.type
_entity.pdbx_description
1 polymer ?
#
loop_
_entity_poly.entity_id
_entity_poly.type
_entity_poly.pdbx_seq_one_letter_code
_entity_poly.pdbx_strand_id
1 'polypeptide(L)'
;MELVMSKGLGFNPSKTLNEIKINMAFFEWYKKCFKEKGIGYYDSFKNGSSQTDIEVVKFKTILTHYWEGEVDEAEKKPQKEGAPFRTGWLGAGTNFRRMIEPLDIAEYYNKGLKDYINQGRPKHYKQLEQWLKETEKPASNLSQLKKQNVASSLTEDSCFWAHVEEARISCKLLSSKESSTGEKELSKHNLIHEFENYVLSLMKNHEVSPEIFLPQSSFMLWWKEYEEIIRKGIMGASYYSPLTDLMKNRSYQNYATGDLEIP
;
A
#
# COMPACT_ATOMS: atom_id res chain seq x y z
N MET A 1 -5.31 8.48 -35.29
CA MET A 1 -4.78 7.26 -35.90
C MET A 1 -5.20 6.12 -34.97
N GLU A 2 -6.28 5.42 -35.33
CA GLU A 2 -6.76 4.24 -34.58
C GLU A 2 -5.72 3.13 -34.67
N LEU A 3 -5.27 2.63 -33.52
CA LEU A 3 -4.40 1.46 -33.45
C LEU A 3 -5.29 0.22 -33.44
N VAL A 4 -5.50 -0.36 -34.62
CA VAL A 4 -6.13 -1.67 -34.78
C VAL A 4 -5.19 -2.71 -34.18
N MET A 5 -5.51 -3.20 -32.98
CA MET A 5 -4.85 -4.36 -32.39
C MET A 5 -5.31 -5.61 -33.14
N SER A 6 -4.37 -6.23 -33.85
CA SER A 6 -4.58 -7.47 -34.60
C SER A 6 -5.10 -8.58 -33.69
N LYS A 7 -6.33 -9.02 -33.94
CA LYS A 7 -6.82 -10.34 -33.53
C LYS A 7 -5.96 -11.42 -34.19
N GLY A 8 -5.25 -12.22 -33.42
CA GLY A 8 -4.62 -13.44 -33.94
C GLY A 8 -3.24 -13.78 -33.38
N LEU A 9 -3.11 -13.94 -32.06
CA LEU A 9 -2.07 -14.77 -31.46
C LEU A 9 -2.78 -15.66 -30.46
N GLY A 10 -2.76 -16.98 -30.69
CA GLY A 10 -3.49 -17.95 -29.89
C GLY A 10 -3.20 -17.73 -28.40
N PHE A 11 -4.27 -17.57 -27.61
CA PHE A 11 -4.20 -17.52 -26.16
C PHE A 11 -3.56 -18.82 -25.68
N ASN A 12 -2.30 -18.75 -25.25
CA ASN A 12 -1.62 -19.86 -24.60
C ASN A 12 -1.57 -19.54 -23.10
N PRO A 13 -2.49 -20.10 -22.29
CA PRO A 13 -2.59 -19.80 -20.86
C PRO A 13 -1.27 -20.04 -20.12
N SER A 14 -0.51 -21.05 -20.53
CA SER A 14 0.77 -21.41 -19.88
C SER A 14 1.90 -20.41 -20.15
N LYS A 15 1.94 -19.84 -21.37
CA LYS A 15 2.91 -18.81 -21.74
C LYS A 15 2.62 -17.51 -21.01
N THR A 16 1.34 -17.14 -20.94
CA THR A 16 0.87 -15.97 -20.17
C THR A 16 1.20 -16.13 -18.69
N LEU A 17 0.91 -17.26 -18.06
CA LEU A 17 1.18 -17.46 -16.63
C LEU A 17 2.67 -17.38 -16.26
N ASN A 18 3.56 -17.91 -17.11
CA ASN A 18 5.01 -17.79 -16.89
C ASN A 18 5.47 -16.33 -17.01
N GLU A 19 4.93 -15.57 -17.96
CA GLU A 19 5.21 -14.14 -18.09
C GLU A 19 4.75 -13.35 -16.86
N ILE A 20 3.55 -13.64 -16.33
CA ILE A 20 3.05 -13.02 -15.10
C ILE A 20 3.97 -13.30 -13.91
N LYS A 21 4.46 -14.54 -13.77
CA LYS A 21 5.42 -14.91 -12.71
C LYS A 21 6.75 -14.16 -12.84
N ILE A 22 7.28 -14.05 -14.07
CA ILE A 22 8.51 -13.31 -14.35
C ILE A 22 8.34 -11.83 -13.96
N ASN A 23 7.20 -11.24 -14.35
CA ASN A 23 6.91 -9.84 -14.02
C ASN A 23 6.75 -9.64 -12.50
N MET A 24 6.10 -10.55 -11.78
CA MET A 24 6.03 -10.49 -10.31
C MET A 24 7.42 -10.59 -9.67
N ALA A 25 8.28 -11.49 -10.15
CA ALA A 25 9.66 -11.62 -9.65
C ALA A 25 10.50 -10.35 -9.92
N PHE A 26 10.25 -9.67 -11.04
CA PHE A 26 10.86 -8.37 -11.30
C PHE A 26 10.45 -7.34 -10.23
N PHE A 27 9.19 -7.29 -9.81
CA PHE A 27 8.76 -6.38 -8.74
C PHE A 27 9.34 -6.73 -7.37
N GLU A 28 9.53 -8.02 -7.06
CA GLU A 28 10.26 -8.44 -5.86
C GLU A 28 11.72 -7.95 -5.88
N TRP A 29 12.39 -8.09 -7.02
CA TRP A 29 13.75 -7.57 -7.22
C TRP A 29 13.80 -6.04 -7.12
N TYR A 30 12.90 -5.33 -7.81
CA TYR A 30 12.77 -3.88 -7.78
C TYR A 30 12.58 -3.40 -6.34
N LYS A 31 11.66 -4.03 -5.60
CA LYS A 31 11.39 -3.74 -4.20
C LYS A 31 12.63 -3.91 -3.32
N LYS A 32 13.35 -5.02 -3.48
CA LYS A 32 14.60 -5.28 -2.77
C LYS A 32 15.66 -4.20 -3.07
N CYS A 33 15.86 -3.84 -4.34
CA CYS A 33 16.86 -2.85 -4.74
C CYS A 33 16.64 -1.48 -4.08
N PHE A 34 15.39 -1.02 -4.00
CA PHE A 34 15.08 0.28 -3.41
C PHE A 34 14.95 0.25 -1.88
N LYS A 35 14.68 -0.93 -1.29
CA LYS A 35 14.85 -1.16 0.14
C LYS A 35 16.30 -0.96 0.57
N GLU A 36 17.25 -1.57 -0.15
CA GLU A 36 18.69 -1.47 0.14
C GLU A 36 19.24 -0.03 0.03
N LYS A 37 18.61 0.81 -0.80
CA LYS A 37 18.93 2.24 -0.94
C LYS A 37 18.31 3.13 0.15
N GLY A 38 17.50 2.56 1.06
CA GLY A 38 16.81 3.34 2.09
C GLY A 38 15.66 4.21 1.57
N ILE A 39 15.14 3.92 0.38
CA ILE A 39 14.07 4.70 -0.28
C ILE A 39 12.73 3.97 -0.20
N GLY A 40 12.74 2.68 -0.52
CA GLY A 40 11.51 1.92 -0.71
C GLY A 40 10.96 2.08 -2.13
N TYR A 41 10.26 1.04 -2.58
CA TYR A 41 9.85 0.93 -3.98
C TYR A 41 8.72 1.89 -4.37
N TYR A 42 7.81 2.18 -3.42
CA TYR A 42 6.75 3.19 -3.57
C TYR A 42 7.34 4.57 -3.85
N ASP A 43 8.20 5.06 -2.94
CA ASP A 43 8.80 6.39 -3.05
C ASP A 43 9.77 6.49 -4.22
N SER A 44 10.50 5.41 -4.53
CA SER A 44 11.32 5.36 -5.75
C SER A 44 10.48 5.56 -7.00
N PHE A 45 9.38 4.81 -7.13
CA PHE A 45 8.51 4.90 -8.30
C PHE A 45 7.82 6.26 -8.40
N LYS A 46 7.35 6.78 -7.27
CA LYS A 46 6.69 8.09 -7.21
C LYS A 46 7.60 9.25 -7.62
N ASN A 47 8.87 9.19 -7.22
CA ASN A 47 9.87 10.25 -7.47
C ASN A 47 10.73 9.99 -8.73
N GLY A 48 10.60 8.82 -9.36
CA GLY A 48 11.46 8.34 -10.43
C GLY A 48 11.22 9.01 -11.79
N SER A 49 12.31 9.19 -12.55
CA SER A 49 12.34 9.64 -13.96
C SER A 49 13.40 8.88 -14.78
N SER A 50 13.82 7.71 -14.31
CA SER A 50 14.92 6.88 -14.82
C SER A 50 14.46 5.84 -15.85
N GLN A 51 15.44 5.22 -16.54
CA GLN A 51 15.21 4.15 -17.51
C GLN A 51 14.61 2.88 -16.88
N THR A 52 14.91 2.60 -15.62
CA THR A 52 14.24 1.56 -14.80
C THR A 52 12.73 1.79 -14.71
N ASP A 53 12.27 3.04 -14.75
CA ASP A 53 10.85 3.37 -14.63
C ASP A 53 10.07 2.98 -15.90
N ILE A 54 10.73 2.93 -17.07
CA ILE A 54 10.11 2.45 -18.32
C ILE A 54 9.78 0.95 -18.21
N GLU A 55 10.71 0.14 -17.67
CA GLU A 55 10.48 -1.30 -17.48
C GLU A 55 9.45 -1.56 -16.39
N VAL A 56 9.51 -0.81 -15.28
CA VAL A 56 8.51 -0.89 -14.19
C VAL A 56 7.11 -0.59 -14.71
N VAL A 57 6.93 0.51 -15.46
CA VAL A 57 5.64 0.87 -16.06
C VAL A 57 5.17 -0.24 -17.01
N LYS A 58 6.05 -0.74 -17.89
CA LYS A 58 5.71 -1.82 -18.82
C LYS A 58 5.21 -3.08 -18.09
N PHE A 59 5.97 -3.57 -17.11
CA PHE A 59 5.60 -4.80 -16.40
C PHE A 59 4.36 -4.61 -15.52
N LYS A 60 4.21 -3.44 -14.90
CA LYS A 60 2.97 -3.04 -14.20
C LYS A 60 1.78 -3.13 -15.15
N THR A 61 1.88 -2.51 -16.33
CA THR A 61 0.80 -2.55 -17.34
C THR A 61 0.42 -3.97 -17.73
N ILE A 62 1.39 -4.86 -17.97
CA ILE A 62 1.11 -6.27 -18.31
C ILE A 62 0.37 -6.98 -17.18
N LEU A 63 0.83 -6.82 -15.93
CA LEU A 63 0.19 -7.42 -14.77
C LEU A 63 -1.24 -6.90 -14.58
N THR A 64 -1.46 -5.59 -14.70
CA THR A 64 -2.79 -4.97 -14.56
C THR A 64 -3.76 -5.52 -15.61
N HIS A 65 -3.39 -5.54 -16.89
CA HIS A 65 -4.26 -6.06 -17.96
C HIS A 65 -4.62 -7.53 -17.74
N TYR A 66 -3.67 -8.34 -17.28
CA TYR A 66 -3.92 -9.74 -16.96
C TYR A 66 -4.96 -9.88 -15.84
N TRP A 67 -4.75 -9.21 -14.71
CA TRP A 67 -5.65 -9.31 -13.57
C TRP A 67 -7.02 -8.69 -13.80
N GLU A 68 -7.12 -7.64 -14.61
CA GLU A 68 -8.40 -7.12 -15.08
C GLU A 68 -9.19 -8.18 -15.85
N GLY A 69 -8.54 -8.88 -16.79
CA GLY A 69 -9.14 -9.98 -17.54
C GLY A 69 -9.58 -11.14 -16.64
N GLU A 70 -8.73 -11.53 -15.68
CA GLU A 70 -9.04 -12.62 -14.73
C GLU A 70 -10.23 -12.28 -13.83
N VAL A 71 -10.30 -11.04 -13.33
CA VAL A 71 -11.44 -10.56 -12.52
C VAL A 71 -12.71 -10.55 -13.36
N ASP A 72 -12.66 -10.01 -14.57
CA ASP A 72 -13.81 -9.97 -15.48
C ASP A 72 -14.33 -11.36 -15.86
N GLU A 73 -13.44 -12.34 -16.04
CA GLU A 73 -13.82 -13.73 -16.29
C GLU A 73 -14.44 -14.39 -15.05
N ALA A 74 -13.84 -14.16 -13.87
CA ALA A 74 -14.34 -14.71 -12.62
C ALA A 74 -15.72 -14.17 -12.23
N GLU A 75 -16.02 -12.90 -12.52
CA GLU A 75 -17.37 -12.34 -12.33
C GLU A 75 -18.42 -12.97 -13.26
N LYS A 76 -18.05 -13.22 -14.53
CA LYS A 76 -18.96 -13.85 -15.51
C LYS A 76 -19.21 -15.33 -15.21
N LYS A 77 -18.23 -16.00 -14.60
CA LYS A 77 -18.29 -17.43 -14.26
C LYS A 77 -17.82 -17.65 -12.82
N PRO A 78 -18.65 -17.33 -11.82
CA PRO A 78 -18.26 -17.48 -10.42
C PRO A 78 -17.91 -18.93 -10.10
N GLN A 79 -16.70 -19.15 -9.57
CA GLN A 79 -16.30 -20.47 -9.09
C GLN A 79 -16.88 -20.75 -7.71
N LYS A 80 -17.13 -22.04 -7.41
CA LYS A 80 -17.59 -22.47 -6.08
C LYS A 80 -16.58 -22.06 -5.00
N GLU A 81 -17.11 -21.54 -3.90
CA GLU A 81 -16.34 -21.12 -2.73
C GLU A 81 -15.53 -22.29 -2.14
N GLY A 82 -14.29 -22.03 -1.71
CA GLY A 82 -13.41 -23.03 -1.09
C GLY A 82 -12.76 -24.05 -2.03
N ALA A 83 -12.97 -23.98 -3.35
CA ALA A 83 -12.26 -24.84 -4.30
C ALA A 83 -10.73 -24.56 -4.28
N PRO A 84 -9.85 -25.58 -4.27
CA PRO A 84 -8.39 -25.37 -4.19
C PRO A 84 -7.82 -24.44 -5.27
N PHE A 85 -8.38 -24.51 -6.49
CA PHE A 85 -8.03 -23.60 -7.59
C PHE A 85 -8.37 -22.14 -7.26
N ARG A 86 -9.57 -21.88 -6.69
CA ARG A 86 -10.00 -20.54 -6.27
C ARG A 86 -9.07 -19.99 -5.17
N THR A 87 -8.66 -20.83 -4.22
CA THR A 87 -7.73 -20.43 -3.15
C THR A 87 -6.36 -20.01 -3.70
N GLY A 88 -5.77 -20.81 -4.60
CA GLY A 88 -4.47 -20.48 -5.21
C GLY A 88 -4.53 -19.21 -6.08
N TRP A 89 -5.60 -19.07 -6.85
CA TRP A 89 -5.85 -17.88 -7.68
C TRP A 89 -6.05 -16.61 -6.84
N LEU A 90 -6.84 -16.68 -5.76
CA LEU A 90 -7.01 -15.56 -4.81
C LEU A 90 -5.70 -15.18 -4.12
N GLY A 91 -4.86 -16.15 -3.78
CA GLY A 91 -3.52 -15.89 -3.24
C GLY A 91 -2.65 -15.11 -4.23
N ALA A 92 -2.62 -15.52 -5.50
CA ALA A 92 -1.88 -14.82 -6.54
C ALA A 92 -2.44 -13.39 -6.78
N GLY A 93 -3.76 -13.23 -6.80
CA GLY A 93 -4.42 -11.93 -6.99
C GLY A 93 -4.18 -10.99 -5.82
N THR A 94 -4.13 -11.53 -4.61
CA THR A 94 -3.78 -10.79 -3.40
C THR A 94 -2.34 -10.30 -3.44
N ASN A 95 -1.39 -11.14 -3.85
CA ASN A 95 0.01 -10.73 -4.01
C ASN A 95 0.18 -9.66 -5.08
N PHE A 96 -0.51 -9.79 -6.22
CA PHE A 96 -0.56 -8.74 -7.24
C PHE A 96 -1.10 -7.42 -6.66
N ARG A 97 -2.27 -7.45 -6.01
CA ARG A 97 -2.87 -6.27 -5.40
C ARG A 97 -1.92 -5.59 -4.41
N ARG A 98 -1.33 -6.35 -3.48
CA ARG A 98 -0.41 -5.81 -2.47
C ARG A 98 0.92 -5.29 -3.03
N MET A 99 1.33 -5.76 -4.21
CA MET A 99 2.57 -5.32 -4.87
C MET A 99 2.36 -4.12 -5.81
N ILE A 100 1.25 -4.11 -6.56
CA ILE A 100 1.06 -3.18 -7.69
C ILE A 100 0.16 -1.99 -7.32
N GLU A 101 -0.89 -2.18 -6.51
CA GLU A 101 -1.79 -1.09 -6.13
C GLU A 101 -1.06 0.10 -5.47
N PRO A 102 -0.01 -0.09 -4.64
CA PRO A 102 0.85 1.00 -4.18
C PRO A 102 1.43 1.89 -5.29
N LEU A 103 1.75 1.32 -6.46
CA LEU A 103 2.30 2.06 -7.58
C LEU A 103 1.21 2.86 -8.32
N ASP A 104 0.00 2.31 -8.44
CA ASP A 104 -1.15 3.08 -8.94
C ASP A 104 -1.51 4.24 -8.02
N ILE A 105 -1.41 4.04 -6.71
CA ILE A 105 -1.55 5.11 -5.70
C ILE A 105 -0.48 6.18 -5.89
N ALA A 106 0.79 5.79 -6.08
CA ALA A 106 1.87 6.74 -6.34
C ALA A 106 1.57 7.62 -7.56
N GLU A 107 1.18 7.02 -8.69
CA GLU A 107 0.76 7.74 -9.90
C GLU A 107 -0.44 8.67 -9.66
N TYR A 108 -1.44 8.19 -8.91
CA TYR A 108 -2.66 8.94 -8.62
C TYR A 108 -2.36 10.24 -7.87
N TYR A 109 -1.62 10.16 -6.77
CA TYR A 109 -1.28 11.34 -5.97
C TYR A 109 -0.20 12.21 -6.63
N ASN A 110 0.67 11.65 -7.48
CA ASN A 110 1.62 12.44 -8.26
C ASN A 110 0.91 13.36 -9.29
N LYS A 111 -0.29 13.00 -9.74
CA LYS A 111 -1.16 13.86 -10.57
C LYS A 111 -1.88 14.96 -9.77
N GLY A 112 -1.64 15.05 -8.46
CA GLY A 112 -2.30 16.02 -7.58
C GLY A 112 -3.76 15.68 -7.24
N LEU A 113 -4.19 14.44 -7.52
CA LEU A 113 -5.50 13.93 -7.15
C LEU A 113 -5.55 13.60 -5.64
N LYS A 114 -6.75 13.43 -5.11
CA LYS A 114 -7.03 13.15 -3.68
C LYS A 114 -8.14 12.12 -3.57
N ASP A 115 -8.26 11.50 -2.41
CA ASP A 115 -9.33 10.56 -2.08
C ASP A 115 -9.33 9.31 -2.98
N TYR A 116 -8.14 8.69 -3.12
CA TYR A 116 -7.93 7.52 -3.98
C TYR A 116 -8.93 6.39 -3.68
N ILE A 117 -9.19 6.10 -2.40
CA ILE A 117 -10.01 4.95 -1.99
C ILE A 117 -11.43 5.06 -2.55
N ASN A 118 -12.02 6.26 -2.51
CA ASN A 118 -13.39 6.49 -2.95
C ASN A 118 -13.47 6.88 -4.43
N GLN A 119 -12.51 7.66 -4.94
CA GLN A 119 -12.59 8.28 -6.28
C GLN A 119 -11.64 7.68 -7.31
N GLY A 120 -10.52 7.11 -6.88
CA GLY A 120 -9.45 6.67 -7.78
C GLY A 120 -9.30 5.16 -7.94
N ARG A 121 -9.81 4.38 -6.99
CA ARG A 121 -9.45 2.97 -6.84
C ARG A 121 -10.11 2.07 -7.90
N PRO A 122 -9.31 1.39 -8.76
CA PRO A 122 -9.80 0.49 -9.79
C PRO A 122 -10.67 -0.67 -9.27
N LYS A 123 -11.63 -1.09 -10.10
CA LYS A 123 -12.59 -2.16 -9.77
C LYS A 123 -11.91 -3.49 -9.44
N HIS A 124 -10.88 -3.88 -10.21
CA HIS A 124 -10.22 -5.17 -10.05
C HIS A 124 -9.57 -5.32 -8.67
N TYR A 125 -8.99 -4.25 -8.09
CA TYR A 125 -8.46 -4.29 -6.72
C TYR A 125 -9.55 -4.44 -5.66
N LYS A 126 -10.65 -3.69 -5.79
CA LYS A 126 -11.80 -3.79 -4.88
C LYS A 126 -12.37 -5.22 -4.88
N GLN A 127 -12.51 -5.81 -6.06
CA GLN A 127 -13.09 -7.14 -6.22
C GLN A 127 -12.18 -8.24 -5.66
N LEU A 128 -10.87 -8.17 -5.93
CA LEU A 128 -9.89 -9.11 -5.37
C LEU A 128 -9.83 -9.06 -3.84
N GLU A 129 -9.90 -7.85 -3.26
CA GLU A 129 -9.95 -7.69 -1.81
C GLU A 129 -11.25 -8.25 -1.22
N GLN A 130 -12.40 -7.98 -1.86
CA GLN A 130 -13.70 -8.47 -1.43
C GLN A 130 -13.76 -10.01 -1.41
N TRP A 131 -13.31 -10.66 -2.49
CA TRP A 131 -13.30 -12.12 -2.56
C TRP A 131 -12.34 -12.78 -1.56
N LEU A 132 -11.24 -12.11 -1.20
CA LEU A 132 -10.34 -12.57 -0.14
C LEU A 132 -11.08 -12.56 1.22
N LYS A 133 -11.75 -11.45 1.56
CA LYS A 133 -12.51 -11.31 2.82
C LYS A 133 -13.62 -12.35 2.95
N GLU A 134 -14.28 -12.70 1.85
CA GLU A 134 -15.30 -13.77 1.82
C GLU A 134 -14.72 -15.16 2.12
N THR A 135 -13.44 -15.38 1.84
CA THR A 135 -12.79 -16.70 1.97
C THR A 135 -12.03 -16.85 3.30
N GLU A 136 -11.62 -15.74 3.93
CA GLU A 136 -10.88 -15.74 5.19
C GLU A 136 -11.75 -16.23 6.37
N LYS A 137 -11.37 -17.36 6.97
CA LYS A 137 -11.88 -17.79 8.28
C LYS A 137 -10.96 -17.25 9.38
N PRO A 138 -11.49 -16.86 10.55
CA PRO A 138 -10.66 -16.45 11.68
C PRO A 138 -9.82 -17.64 12.15
N ALA A 139 -8.52 -17.62 11.86
CA ALA A 139 -7.58 -18.64 12.32
C ALA A 139 -6.67 -18.06 13.40
N SER A 140 -6.70 -18.67 14.58
CA SER A 140 -5.98 -18.25 15.80
C SER A 140 -4.45 -18.30 15.70
N ASN A 141 -3.89 -18.90 14.64
CA ASN A 141 -2.44 -19.14 14.50
C ASN A 141 -1.74 -18.18 13.51
N LEU A 142 -2.48 -17.25 12.88
CA LEU A 142 -1.92 -16.33 11.88
C LEU A 142 -1.01 -15.26 12.51
N SER A 143 -1.32 -14.78 13.71
CA SER A 143 -0.58 -13.68 14.36
C SER A 143 0.89 -14.03 14.65
N GLN A 144 1.19 -15.25 15.09
CA GLN A 144 2.56 -15.68 15.36
C GLN A 144 3.38 -15.83 14.07
N LEU A 145 2.77 -16.31 12.99
CA LEU A 145 3.42 -16.40 11.68
C LEU A 145 3.67 -15.01 11.07
N LYS A 146 2.72 -14.07 11.21
CA LYS A 146 2.93 -12.67 10.79
C LYS A 146 4.10 -12.04 11.55
N LYS A 147 4.16 -12.24 12.87
CA LYS A 147 5.28 -11.77 13.71
C LYS A 147 6.64 -12.29 13.23
N GLN A 148 6.75 -13.59 12.95
CA GLN A 148 8.00 -14.20 12.50
C GLN A 148 8.46 -13.73 11.10
N ASN A 149 7.52 -13.35 10.24
CA ASN A 149 7.80 -13.01 8.84
C ASN A 149 7.72 -11.51 8.53
N VAL A 150 7.55 -10.66 9.55
CA VAL A 150 7.33 -9.21 9.39
C VAL A 150 8.43 -8.54 8.57
N ALA A 151 9.68 -8.97 8.68
CA ALA A 151 10.82 -8.42 7.95
C ALA A 151 10.70 -8.50 6.41
N SER A 152 9.95 -9.49 5.92
CA SER A 152 9.76 -9.81 4.51
C SER A 152 8.32 -9.64 4.02
N SER A 153 7.38 -9.24 4.89
CA SER A 153 5.97 -9.14 4.52
C SER A 153 5.69 -7.94 3.62
N LEU A 154 4.70 -8.12 2.74
CA LEU A 154 3.99 -7.01 2.10
C LEU A 154 2.96 -6.46 3.08
N THR A 155 2.72 -5.15 3.01
CA THR A 155 1.63 -4.53 3.76
C THR A 155 0.31 -5.17 3.33
N GLU A 156 -0.51 -5.59 4.31
CA GLU A 156 -1.72 -6.34 4.05
C GLU A 156 -2.80 -5.49 3.39
N ASP A 157 -2.93 -4.26 3.88
CA ASP A 157 -3.72 -3.21 3.27
C ASP A 157 -2.94 -2.57 2.11
N SER A 158 -3.36 -2.89 0.89
CA SER A 158 -2.76 -2.35 -0.32
C SER A 158 -3.06 -0.85 -0.53
N CYS A 159 -4.02 -0.28 0.21
CA CYS A 159 -4.33 1.14 0.22
C CYS A 159 -3.53 1.93 1.27
N PHE A 160 -2.60 1.31 2.01
CA PHE A 160 -1.80 1.99 3.04
C PHE A 160 -1.20 3.31 2.59
N TRP A 161 -0.60 3.35 1.40
CA TRP A 161 0.02 4.56 0.88
C TRP A 161 -0.99 5.66 0.57
N ALA A 162 -2.24 5.32 0.23
CA ALA A 162 -3.29 6.33 0.06
C ALA A 162 -3.62 7.02 1.40
N HIS A 163 -3.66 6.26 2.50
CA HIS A 163 -3.84 6.83 3.84
C HIS A 163 -2.66 7.76 4.22
N VAL A 164 -1.42 7.36 3.90
CA VAL A 164 -0.23 8.20 4.13
C VAL A 164 -0.34 9.52 3.36
N GLU A 165 -0.75 9.50 2.10
CA GLU A 165 -0.88 10.72 1.29
C GLU A 165 -1.95 11.66 1.83
N GLU A 166 -3.11 11.15 2.26
CA GLU A 166 -4.15 11.97 2.90
C GLU A 166 -3.68 12.54 4.26
N ALA A 167 -2.89 11.79 5.01
CA ALA A 167 -2.28 12.29 6.24
C ALA A 167 -1.28 13.42 5.99
N ARG A 168 -0.49 13.34 4.91
CA ARG A 168 0.41 14.44 4.48
C ARG A 168 -0.36 15.66 3.99
N ILE A 169 -1.46 15.47 3.26
CA ILE A 169 -2.36 16.56 2.86
C ILE A 169 -2.90 17.25 4.12
N SER A 170 -3.34 16.50 5.12
CA SER A 170 -3.80 17.03 6.41
C SER A 170 -2.71 17.84 7.13
N CYS A 171 -1.45 17.37 7.12
CA CYS A 171 -0.32 18.11 7.68
C CYS A 171 -0.08 19.46 6.97
N LYS A 172 -0.19 19.47 5.64
CA LYS A 172 -0.06 20.70 4.83
C LYS A 172 -1.17 21.70 5.15
N LEU A 173 -2.41 21.25 5.30
CA LEU A 173 -3.55 22.10 5.69
C LEU A 173 -3.36 22.70 7.09
N LEU A 174 -2.89 21.91 8.05
CA LEU A 174 -2.59 22.41 9.40
C LEU A 174 -1.50 23.48 9.43
N SER A 175 -0.50 23.33 8.56
CA SER A 175 0.61 24.27 8.44
C SER A 175 0.28 25.50 7.59
N SER A 176 -0.80 25.45 6.80
CA SER A 176 -1.21 26.54 5.91
C SER A 176 -1.84 27.69 6.68
N LYS A 177 -1.49 28.92 6.28
CA LYS A 177 -2.14 30.14 6.77
C LYS A 177 -3.51 30.37 6.13
N GLU A 178 -3.74 29.80 4.96
CA GLU A 178 -4.95 30.00 4.16
C GLU A 178 -6.08 29.05 4.57
N SER A 179 -5.77 27.95 5.25
CA SER A 179 -6.77 26.99 5.71
C SER A 179 -7.62 27.56 6.84
N SER A 180 -8.94 27.38 6.71
CA SER A 180 -9.94 27.79 7.69
C SER A 180 -9.82 27.01 9.01
N THR A 181 -10.39 27.54 10.08
CA THR A 181 -10.44 26.86 11.39
C THR A 181 -11.12 25.50 11.30
N GLY A 182 -12.20 25.39 10.52
CA GLY A 182 -12.93 24.13 10.33
C GLY A 182 -12.10 23.07 9.62
N GLU A 183 -11.39 23.43 8.55
CA GLU A 183 -10.49 22.52 7.84
C GLU A 183 -9.33 22.03 8.71
N LYS A 184 -8.80 22.91 9.56
CA LYS A 184 -7.75 22.54 10.52
C LYS A 184 -8.27 21.57 11.55
N GLU A 185 -9.45 21.80 12.12
CA GLU A 185 -10.01 20.89 13.11
C GLU A 185 -10.32 19.51 12.51
N LEU A 186 -10.88 19.47 11.30
CA LEU A 186 -11.08 18.21 10.58
C LEU A 186 -9.75 17.48 10.29
N SER A 187 -8.71 18.23 9.90
CA SER A 187 -7.38 17.66 9.64
C SER A 187 -6.76 17.06 10.91
N LYS A 188 -6.93 17.70 12.08
CA LYS A 188 -6.50 17.13 13.37
C LYS A 188 -7.26 15.85 13.68
N HIS A 189 -8.59 15.89 13.55
CA HIS A 189 -9.42 14.73 13.80
C HIS A 189 -8.99 13.54 12.94
N ASN A 190 -8.81 13.75 11.63
CA ASN A 190 -8.38 12.71 10.70
C ASN A 190 -6.99 12.16 11.04
N LEU A 191 -6.03 13.02 11.43
CA LEU A 191 -4.71 12.55 11.82
C LEU A 191 -4.76 11.69 13.09
N ILE A 192 -5.44 12.16 14.14
CA ILE A 192 -5.48 11.48 15.44
C ILE A 192 -6.35 10.22 15.39
N HIS A 193 -7.61 10.38 14.98
CA HIS A 193 -8.62 9.34 15.16
C HIS A 193 -8.64 8.32 14.03
N GLU A 194 -8.33 8.74 12.80
CA GLU A 194 -8.31 7.85 11.65
C GLU A 194 -6.90 7.31 11.41
N PHE A 195 -5.92 8.19 11.16
CA PHE A 195 -4.62 7.76 10.64
C PHE A 195 -3.69 7.12 11.68
N GLU A 196 -3.49 7.76 12.84
CA GLU A 196 -2.60 7.21 13.86
C GLU A 196 -3.11 5.87 14.41
N ASN A 197 -4.40 5.78 14.72
CA ASN A 197 -5.02 4.54 15.20
C ASN A 197 -4.93 3.43 14.15
N TYR A 198 -5.14 3.77 12.88
CA TYR A 198 -4.98 2.85 11.76
C TYR A 198 -3.55 2.29 11.69
N VAL A 199 -2.54 3.16 11.67
CA VAL A 199 -1.12 2.75 11.63
C VAL A 199 -0.77 1.90 12.85
N LEU A 200 -1.17 2.33 14.04
CA LEU A 200 -0.92 1.60 15.28
C LEU A 200 -1.54 0.20 15.24
N SER A 201 -2.76 0.05 14.71
CA SER A 201 -3.42 -1.25 14.60
C SER A 201 -2.70 -2.19 13.63
N LEU A 202 -2.26 -1.68 12.47
CA LEU A 202 -1.47 -2.45 11.52
C LEU A 202 -0.13 -2.91 12.12
N MET A 203 0.52 -2.03 12.88
CA MET A 203 1.78 -2.40 13.55
C MET A 203 1.53 -3.47 14.62
N LYS A 204 0.50 -3.35 15.46
CA LYS A 204 0.15 -4.37 16.47
C LYS A 204 -0.07 -5.75 15.85
N ASN A 205 -0.74 -5.78 14.70
CA ASN A 205 -1.07 -7.03 14.01
C ASN A 205 0.07 -7.55 13.10
N HIS A 206 1.19 -6.83 13.00
CA HIS A 206 2.29 -7.13 12.07
C HIS A 206 1.84 -7.14 10.59
N GLU A 207 0.89 -6.26 10.26
CA GLU A 207 0.21 -6.18 8.96
C GLU A 207 0.80 -5.10 8.04
N VAL A 208 1.80 -4.35 8.52
CA VAL A 208 2.52 -3.35 7.73
C VAL A 208 3.97 -3.76 7.52
N SER A 209 4.49 -3.52 6.32
CA SER A 209 5.89 -3.81 5.98
C SER A 209 6.84 -2.83 6.71
N PRO A 210 7.98 -3.28 7.25
CA PRO A 210 8.98 -2.39 7.86
C PRO A 210 9.55 -1.33 6.92
N GLU A 211 9.34 -1.47 5.61
CA GLU A 211 9.78 -0.49 4.62
C GLU A 211 9.14 0.89 4.79
N ILE A 212 8.01 0.98 5.51
CA ILE A 212 7.44 2.28 5.86
C ILE A 212 8.39 3.11 6.73
N PHE A 213 9.33 2.48 7.45
CA PHE A 213 10.30 3.16 8.32
C PHE A 213 11.62 3.49 7.61
N LEU A 214 11.73 3.29 6.29
CA LEU A 214 12.93 3.68 5.55
C LEU A 214 13.11 5.21 5.61
N PRO A 215 14.34 5.73 5.75
CA PRO A 215 14.57 7.16 6.04
C PRO A 215 13.98 8.15 5.04
N GLN A 216 13.83 7.73 3.78
CA GLN A 216 13.29 8.53 2.68
C GLN A 216 11.84 8.14 2.31
N SER A 217 11.19 7.28 3.09
CA SER A 217 9.82 6.87 2.81
C SER A 217 8.84 8.02 3.00
N SER A 218 7.73 8.02 2.26
CA SER A 218 6.68 9.03 2.43
C SER A 218 6.05 8.99 3.83
N PHE A 219 6.06 7.84 4.51
CA PHE A 219 5.63 7.74 5.90
C PHE A 219 6.61 8.43 6.85
N MET A 220 7.93 8.28 6.66
CA MET A 220 8.92 8.99 7.47
C MET A 220 8.96 10.49 7.15
N LEU A 221 8.59 10.90 5.92
CA LEU A 221 8.37 12.31 5.58
C LEU A 221 7.13 12.86 6.27
N TRP A 222 6.01 12.12 6.26
CA TRP A 222 4.81 12.46 7.05
C TRP A 222 5.16 12.64 8.52
N TRP A 223 5.91 11.71 9.13
CA TRP A 223 6.28 11.80 10.53
C TRP A 223 7.07 13.08 10.84
N LYS A 224 8.03 13.47 9.99
CA LYS A 224 8.78 14.73 10.15
C LYS A 224 7.86 15.96 10.07
N GLU A 225 6.95 15.98 9.10
CA GLU A 225 5.96 17.05 8.94
C GLU A 225 5.05 17.14 10.18
N TYR A 226 4.63 15.99 10.69
CA TYR A 226 3.71 15.88 11.81
C TYR A 226 4.37 16.21 13.16
N GLU A 227 5.61 15.76 13.38
CA GLU A 227 6.42 16.12 14.55
C GLU A 227 6.59 17.63 14.68
N GLU A 228 6.81 18.33 13.55
CA GLU A 228 6.89 19.80 13.52
C GLU A 228 5.56 20.48 13.90
N ILE A 229 4.42 19.90 13.51
CA ILE A 229 3.08 20.39 13.89
C ILE A 229 2.88 20.24 15.40
N ILE A 230 3.26 19.10 15.96
CA ILE A 230 3.21 18.83 17.40
C ILE A 230 4.12 19.82 18.15
N ARG A 231 5.36 20.01 17.69
CA ARG A 231 6.35 20.92 18.30
C ARG A 231 5.87 22.37 18.31
N LYS A 232 5.09 22.80 17.31
CA LYS A 232 4.48 24.13 17.23
C LYS A 232 3.23 24.28 18.12
N GLY A 233 2.81 23.23 18.83
CA GLY A 233 1.63 23.26 19.70
C GLY A 233 0.30 23.28 18.94
N ILE A 234 0.29 23.00 17.63
CA ILE A 234 -0.93 23.06 16.81
C ILE A 234 -1.93 21.98 17.23
N MET A 235 -1.44 20.82 17.69
CA MET A 235 -2.26 19.71 18.18
C MET A 235 -2.89 19.97 19.56
N GLY A 236 -2.46 21.03 20.26
CA GLY A 236 -2.90 21.34 21.63
C GLY A 236 -2.01 20.70 22.70
N ALA A 237 -2.02 21.29 23.90
CA ALA A 237 -1.13 20.91 25.00
C ALA A 237 -1.43 19.53 25.61
N SER A 238 -2.65 19.02 25.44
CA SER A 238 -3.09 17.71 25.93
C SER A 238 -2.89 16.58 24.91
N TYR A 239 -2.35 16.89 23.72
CA TYR A 239 -2.19 15.87 22.69
C TYR A 239 -1.13 14.84 23.09
N TYR A 240 -1.54 13.58 23.05
CA TYR A 240 -0.73 12.41 23.31
C TYR A 240 -1.17 11.29 22.38
N SER A 241 -0.22 10.50 21.89
CA SER A 241 -0.49 9.34 21.06
C SER A 241 0.58 8.26 21.26
N PRO A 242 0.19 6.98 21.45
CA PRO A 242 1.14 5.88 21.53
C PRO A 242 2.05 5.78 20.30
N LEU A 243 1.51 6.10 19.11
CA LEU A 243 2.32 6.10 17.88
C LEU A 243 3.38 7.20 17.94
N THR A 244 3.00 8.42 18.36
CA THR A 244 3.93 9.54 18.50
C THR A 244 5.07 9.24 19.48
N ASP A 245 4.78 8.58 20.59
CA ASP A 245 5.80 8.18 21.56
C ASP A 245 6.76 7.12 21.00
N LEU A 246 6.22 6.11 20.32
CA LEU A 246 6.99 5.08 19.63
C LEU A 246 7.93 5.70 18.59
N MET A 247 7.42 6.67 17.83
CA MET A 247 8.18 7.37 16.78
C MET A 247 9.27 8.28 17.37
N LYS A 248 8.97 9.07 18.41
CA LYS A 248 9.96 9.94 19.09
C LYS A 248 11.10 9.14 19.72
N ASN A 249 10.77 8.02 20.37
CA ASN A 249 11.75 7.14 21.00
C ASN A 249 12.50 6.26 20.02
N ARG A 250 12.14 6.32 18.72
CA ARG A 250 12.71 5.49 17.64
C ARG A 250 12.54 3.99 17.85
N SER A 251 11.56 3.58 18.67
CA SER A 251 11.29 2.16 18.96
C SER A 251 10.87 1.37 17.71
N TYR A 252 10.37 2.05 16.66
CA TYR A 252 10.05 1.45 15.35
C TYR A 252 11.24 0.73 14.71
N GLN A 253 12.48 1.05 15.09
CA GLN A 253 13.67 0.35 14.59
C GLN A 253 13.67 -1.14 14.93
N ASN A 254 13.01 -1.53 16.04
CA ASN A 254 12.86 -2.92 16.46
C ASN A 254 11.65 -3.61 15.82
N TYR A 255 10.82 -2.90 15.05
CA TYR A 255 9.62 -3.49 14.45
C TYR A 255 9.93 -4.66 13.52
N ALA A 256 11.02 -4.57 12.75
CA ALA A 256 11.42 -5.63 11.82
C ALA A 256 11.87 -6.93 12.50
N THR A 257 12.22 -6.90 13.79
CA THR A 257 12.55 -8.12 14.55
C THR A 257 11.30 -8.84 15.04
N GLY A 258 10.14 -8.17 14.99
CA GLY A 258 8.90 -8.63 15.59
C GLY A 258 8.84 -8.44 17.11
N ASP A 259 9.90 -7.99 17.77
CA ASP A 259 9.94 -7.90 19.24
C ASP A 259 9.42 -6.58 19.80
N LEU A 260 8.93 -5.69 18.93
CA LEU A 260 8.41 -4.40 19.35
C LEU A 260 7.09 -4.57 20.10
N GLU A 261 7.11 -4.25 21.39
CA GLU A 261 5.88 -4.13 22.19
C GLU A 261 5.17 -2.82 21.84
N ILE A 262 3.92 -2.94 21.40
CA ILE A 262 3.09 -1.79 20.99
C ILE A 262 1.93 -1.69 21.99
N PRO A 263 1.85 -0.59 22.78
CA PRO A 263 0.79 -0.36 23.77
C PRO A 263 -0.59 -0.33 23.12
#